data_AF-A0A7C3XTT6-F1
#
_entry.id   AF-A0A7C3XTT6-F1
#
_cell.length_a   1.000
_cell.length_b   1.000
_cell.length_c   1.000
_cell.angle_alpha   90.00
_cell.angle_beta   90.00
_cell.angle_gamma   90.00
#
_symmetry.space_group_name_H-M   'P 1'
#
loop_
_entity.id
_entity.type
_entity.pdbx_description
1 polymer ?
#
loop_
_entity_poly.entity_id
_entity_poly.type
_entity_poly.pdbx_seq_one_letter_code
_entity_poly.pdbx_strand_id
1 'polypeptide(L)'
;MSQSANKRKNGDNQKSEATIKVSKRYSLFWLITALLVTMVVIPLISFALKAINVSKNYLEDTLIERQLKTAKSAASHIGTLVKAPEEKLQTLAASFEIYSSDANVTDKYNDLIEHGILDLIASRDMPIAAFMDNRGNKLTAVYSKKSAYESEPYPLISGADTAALEPVIWAAAREAMKTNGFYSSKVFLVPINIATDLDEGTSENSTNVERKQVPIKLYATVLRSKGEPVASIVSLAILTKIQKALVDYGREFILFVTDSDGRLLVQADDNIFPPNEDLSSNPIVNWALRKTESGNAFQTSSTSNKSVKTKEAGEITVTAAPVGDTGLLLFSYIPKSKFFVTIYALQQQSVLWVSGSIIVALLIGIFFTKKITEPLSILTEQSRKIASLAEQGKKIDEASWEGAKAEVKTKNEVGELAEAFNLMVSQIQKYVQEVETYAEENKQLFMSSIGA
;
A
#
# COMPACT_ATOMS: atom_id res chain seq x y z
N MET A 1 93.90 29.02 -35.57
CA MET A 1 92.69 28.18 -35.29
C MET A 1 91.57 29.14 -34.93
N SER A 2 90.78 29.55 -35.93
CA SER A 2 89.42 29.03 -36.19
C SER A 2 88.49 29.21 -34.99
N GLN A 3 87.62 30.21 -34.95
CA GLN A 3 86.35 30.41 -35.70
C GLN A 3 85.13 30.07 -34.83
N SER A 4 84.09 30.90 -34.99
CA SER A 4 82.66 30.64 -34.68
C SER A 4 82.22 30.88 -33.22
N ALA A 5 81.10 31.51 -32.88
CA ALA A 5 79.97 32.14 -33.59
C ALA A 5 79.18 32.95 -32.53
N ASN A 6 78.86 34.23 -32.75
CA ASN A 6 77.56 34.73 -33.25
C ASN A 6 76.32 34.17 -32.53
N LYS A 7 75.64 34.97 -31.67
CA LYS A 7 74.24 35.38 -31.91
C LYS A 7 73.75 36.55 -31.03
N ARG A 8 73.26 37.53 -31.77
CA ARG A 8 72.45 38.73 -31.49
C ARG A 8 71.31 38.63 -30.47
N LYS A 9 70.99 39.84 -29.93
CA LYS A 9 69.67 40.43 -29.61
C LYS A 9 68.89 39.74 -28.47
N ASN A 10 68.21 40.43 -27.57
CA ASN A 10 67.40 41.65 -27.70
C ASN A 10 67.25 42.25 -26.30
N GLY A 11 67.19 43.58 -26.21
CA GLY A 11 66.61 44.22 -25.03
C GLY A 11 65.10 43.98 -25.00
N ASP A 12 64.53 43.90 -23.80
CA ASP A 12 63.25 44.54 -23.52
C ASP A 12 62.97 44.57 -22.01
N ASN A 13 62.72 45.79 -21.53
CA ASN A 13 61.66 46.14 -20.59
C ASN A 13 61.25 45.08 -19.55
N GLN A 14 61.93 45.06 -18.40
CA GLN A 14 61.28 44.63 -17.15
C GLN A 14 60.54 45.82 -16.52
N LYS A 15 59.38 46.14 -17.08
CA LYS A 15 58.29 46.74 -16.30
C LYS A 15 57.76 45.64 -15.38
N SER A 16 58.12 45.69 -14.11
CA SER A 16 57.51 44.86 -13.07
C SER A 16 56.08 45.37 -12.87
N GLU A 17 55.13 44.73 -13.57
CA GLU A 17 53.70 44.91 -13.34
C GLU A 17 53.36 44.36 -11.96
N ALA A 18 53.07 45.26 -11.02
CA ALA A 18 52.39 44.94 -9.78
C ALA A 18 50.99 44.42 -10.13
N THR A 19 50.84 43.10 -10.15
CA THR A 19 49.55 42.43 -10.29
C THR A 19 48.74 42.65 -9.01
N ILE A 20 47.88 43.67 -9.04
CA ILE A 20 46.88 43.91 -8.00
C ILE A 20 45.96 42.68 -7.98
N LYS A 21 46.10 41.88 -6.93
CA LYS A 21 45.25 40.72 -6.65
C LYS A 21 43.86 41.24 -6.28
N VAL A 22 42.99 41.39 -7.28
CA VAL A 22 41.59 41.80 -7.08
C VAL A 22 40.89 40.69 -6.30
N SER A 23 40.72 40.87 -4.99
CA SER A 23 39.91 39.99 -4.16
C SER A 23 38.47 40.04 -4.69
N LYS A 24 37.93 38.91 -5.15
CA LYS A 24 36.50 38.77 -5.48
C LYS A 24 35.69 39.13 -4.24
N ARG A 25 35.21 40.37 -4.16
CA ARG A 25 34.22 40.77 -3.17
C ARG A 25 32.93 40.06 -3.54
N TYR A 26 32.62 38.98 -2.85
CA TYR A 26 31.29 38.39 -2.92
C TYR A 26 30.30 39.47 -2.50
N SER A 27 29.44 39.89 -3.42
CA SER A 27 28.37 40.83 -3.10
C SER A 27 27.57 40.26 -1.94
N LEU A 28 27.42 41.04 -0.86
CA LEU A 28 26.64 40.70 0.33
C LEU A 28 25.26 40.13 -0.04
N PHE A 29 24.73 40.56 -1.18
CA PHE A 29 23.49 40.09 -1.79
C PHE A 29 23.45 38.58 -2.08
N TRP A 30 24.51 38.00 -2.65
CA TRP A 30 24.54 36.57 -2.97
C TRP A 30 24.62 35.73 -1.69
N LEU A 31 25.29 36.26 -0.67
CA LEU A 31 25.38 35.63 0.65
C LEU A 31 24.02 35.67 1.37
N ILE A 32 23.31 36.81 1.33
CA ILE A 32 21.96 36.95 1.89
C ILE A 32 20.96 36.08 1.14
N THR A 33 21.00 36.07 -0.20
CA THR A 33 20.10 35.24 -1.02
C THR A 33 20.33 33.75 -0.76
N ALA A 34 21.59 33.31 -0.73
CA ALA A 34 21.92 31.94 -0.38
C ALA A 34 21.41 31.61 1.02
N LEU A 35 21.63 32.47 2.01
CA LEU A 35 21.18 32.26 3.38
C LEU A 35 19.64 32.17 3.47
N LEU A 36 18.92 33.04 2.76
CA LEU A 36 17.45 33.05 2.72
C LEU A 36 16.89 31.80 2.03
N VAL A 37 17.46 31.41 0.89
CA VAL A 37 17.11 30.15 0.21
C VAL A 37 17.38 28.96 1.12
N THR A 38 18.54 28.92 1.78
CA THR A 38 18.90 27.83 2.69
C THR A 38 17.93 27.75 3.87
N MET A 39 17.56 28.90 4.44
CA MET A 39 16.67 29.00 5.59
C MET A 39 15.21 28.66 5.27
N VAL A 40 14.77 28.79 4.02
CA VAL A 40 13.38 28.48 3.62
C VAL A 40 13.29 27.10 2.96
N VAL A 41 14.15 26.82 1.98
CA VAL A 41 14.05 25.64 1.13
C VAL A 41 14.43 24.37 1.89
N ILE A 42 15.50 24.41 2.70
CA ILE A 42 15.93 23.21 3.43
C ILE A 42 14.86 22.75 4.43
N PRO A 43 14.29 23.63 5.28
CA PRO A 43 13.19 23.23 6.16
C PRO A 43 11.96 22.73 5.41
N LEU A 44 11.62 23.34 4.26
CA LEU A 44 10.48 22.91 3.45
C LEU A 44 10.68 21.50 2.87
N ILE A 45 11.85 21.21 2.30
CA ILE A 45 12.20 19.87 1.82
C ILE A 45 12.19 18.89 2.99
N SER A 46 12.79 19.25 4.13
CA SER A 46 12.81 18.41 5.32
C SER A 46 11.40 18.10 5.82
N PHE A 47 10.50 19.10 5.82
CA PHE A 47 9.11 18.93 6.20
C PHE A 47 8.37 18.01 5.22
N ALA A 48 8.56 18.20 3.91
CA ALA A 48 7.95 17.37 2.88
C ALA A 48 8.40 15.90 3.00
N LEU A 49 9.70 15.64 3.17
CA LEU A 49 10.23 14.29 3.37
C LEU A 49 9.67 13.65 4.65
N LYS A 50 9.59 14.42 5.74
CA LYS A 50 9.01 13.96 7.00
C LYS A 50 7.53 13.65 6.86
N ALA A 51 6.76 14.51 6.20
CA ALA A 51 5.34 14.32 5.95
C ALA A 51 5.09 13.07 5.10
N ILE A 52 5.88 12.84 4.04
CA ILE A 52 5.80 11.62 3.23
C ILE A 52 6.05 10.37 4.07
N ASN A 53 7.07 10.40 4.94
CA ASN A 53 7.37 9.25 5.80
C ASN A 53 6.27 8.98 6.83
N VAL A 54 5.68 10.04 7.40
CA VAL A 54 4.52 9.92 8.30
C VAL A 54 3.31 9.36 7.57
N SER A 55 3.00 9.86 6.38
CA SER A 55 1.90 9.35 5.56
C SER A 55 2.10 7.90 5.17
N LYS A 56 3.33 7.48 4.85
CA LYS A 56 3.65 6.08 4.58
C LYS A 56 3.34 5.20 5.79
N ASN A 57 3.85 5.57 6.97
CA ASN A 57 3.60 4.79 8.20
C ASN A 57 2.11 4.75 8.52
N TYR A 58 1.39 5.87 8.39
CA TYR A 58 -0.05 5.92 8.61
C TYR A 58 -0.83 5.01 7.65
N LEU A 59 -0.45 4.97 6.37
CA LEU A 59 -1.05 4.07 5.39
C LEU A 59 -0.73 2.60 5.68
N GLU A 60 0.50 2.30 6.11
CA GLU A 60 0.88 0.95 6.53
C GLU A 60 0.06 0.50 7.74
N ASP A 61 -0.05 1.33 8.78
CA ASP A 61 -0.83 1.04 9.98
C ASP A 61 -2.32 0.86 9.65
N THR A 62 -2.88 1.75 8.84
CA THR A 62 -4.27 1.66 8.38
C THR A 62 -4.51 0.37 7.58
N LEU A 63 -3.57 -0.01 6.71
CA LEU A 63 -3.67 -1.24 5.93
C LEU A 63 -3.61 -2.47 6.83
N ILE A 64 -2.70 -2.49 7.81
CA ILE A 64 -2.58 -3.58 8.77
C ILE A 64 -3.86 -3.70 9.62
N GLU A 65 -4.43 -2.58 10.06
CA GLU A 65 -5.69 -2.57 10.82
C GLU A 65 -6.85 -3.12 9.97
N ARG A 66 -6.95 -2.70 8.70
CA ARG A 66 -7.95 -3.23 7.76
C ARG A 66 -7.74 -4.72 7.51
N GLN A 67 -6.50 -5.15 7.29
CA GLN A 67 -6.14 -6.55 7.10
C GLN A 67 -6.58 -7.40 8.30
N LEU A 68 -6.31 -6.94 9.53
CA LEU A 68 -6.73 -7.59 10.77
C LEU A 68 -8.26 -7.70 10.86
N LYS A 69 -8.99 -6.61 10.59
CA LYS A 69 -10.46 -6.60 10.62
C LYS A 69 -11.06 -7.53 9.57
N THR A 70 -10.55 -7.48 8.33
CA THR A 70 -10.98 -8.34 7.23
C THR A 70 -10.70 -9.81 7.54
N ALA A 71 -9.48 -10.14 7.98
CA ALA A 71 -9.12 -11.51 8.34
C ALA A 71 -9.97 -12.05 9.49
N LYS A 72 -10.22 -11.24 10.54
CA LYS A 72 -11.09 -11.61 11.66
C LYS A 72 -12.54 -11.83 11.20
N SER A 73 -13.09 -10.93 10.38
CA SER A 73 -14.45 -11.06 9.85
C SER A 73 -14.59 -12.29 8.95
N ALA A 74 -13.62 -12.52 8.06
CA ALA A 74 -13.59 -13.68 7.18
C ALA A 74 -13.47 -14.98 7.97
N ALA A 75 -12.55 -15.06 8.93
CA ALA A 75 -12.39 -16.23 9.79
C ALA A 75 -13.66 -16.52 10.61
N SER A 76 -14.34 -15.48 11.11
CA SER A 76 -15.62 -15.64 11.81
C SER A 76 -16.72 -16.20 10.89
N HIS A 77 -16.87 -15.64 9.69
CA HIS A 77 -17.88 -16.11 8.73
C HIS A 77 -17.59 -17.54 8.26
N ILE A 78 -16.32 -17.86 7.96
CA ILE A 78 -15.90 -19.22 7.62
C ILE A 78 -16.15 -20.17 8.80
N GLY A 79 -15.91 -19.74 10.03
CA GLY A 79 -16.22 -20.51 11.23
C GLY A 79 -17.70 -20.88 11.31
N THR A 80 -18.59 -19.93 11.04
CA THR A 80 -20.04 -20.20 10.96
C THR A 80 -20.38 -21.21 9.85
N LEU A 81 -19.76 -21.08 8.67
CA LEU A 81 -19.99 -22.02 7.57
C LEU A 81 -19.50 -23.44 7.90
N VAL A 82 -18.38 -23.57 8.61
CA VAL A 82 -17.83 -24.86 9.05
C VAL A 82 -18.67 -25.46 10.18
N LYS A 83 -19.26 -24.65 11.08
CA LYS A 83 -20.10 -25.14 12.19
C LYS A 83 -21.54 -25.45 11.79
N ALA A 84 -22.09 -24.81 10.76
CA ALA A 84 -23.49 -25.00 10.38
C ALA A 84 -23.90 -26.48 10.16
N PRO A 85 -23.07 -27.37 9.57
CA PRO A 85 -23.38 -28.80 9.49
C PRO A 85 -23.51 -29.51 10.85
N GLU A 86 -22.71 -29.11 11.84
CA GLU A 86 -22.79 -29.66 13.19
C GLU A 86 -24.14 -29.37 13.85
N GLU A 87 -24.57 -28.10 13.82
CA GLU A 87 -25.85 -27.66 14.40
C GLU A 87 -27.04 -28.39 13.74
N LYS A 88 -26.97 -28.57 12.42
CA LYS A 88 -27.98 -29.33 11.67
C LYS A 88 -28.04 -30.80 12.09
N LEU A 89 -26.89 -31.47 12.23
CA LEU A 89 -26.85 -32.86 12.69
C LEU A 89 -27.31 -33.02 14.14
N GLN A 90 -26.96 -32.09 15.03
CA GLN A 90 -27.44 -32.12 16.40
C GLN A 90 -28.96 -31.94 16.47
N THR A 91 -29.51 -31.04 15.65
CA THR A 91 -30.96 -30.87 15.51
C THR A 91 -31.64 -32.15 14.98
N LEU A 92 -31.00 -32.85 14.03
CA LEU A 92 -31.47 -34.15 13.56
C LEU A 92 -31.54 -35.18 14.68
N ALA A 93 -30.45 -35.30 15.45
CA ALA A 93 -30.34 -36.27 16.52
C ALA A 93 -31.37 -36.01 17.63
N ALA A 94 -31.57 -34.73 17.99
CA ALA A 94 -32.60 -34.33 18.95
C ALA A 94 -34.02 -34.63 18.44
N SER A 95 -34.29 -34.33 17.16
CA SER A 95 -35.59 -34.64 16.55
C SER A 95 -35.85 -36.15 16.54
N PHE A 96 -34.84 -36.94 16.18
CA PHE A 96 -34.92 -38.40 16.21
C PHE A 96 -35.22 -38.93 17.60
N GLU A 97 -34.57 -38.38 18.64
CA GLU A 97 -34.80 -38.80 20.01
C GLU A 97 -36.27 -38.57 20.44
N ILE A 98 -36.88 -37.46 20.01
CA ILE A 98 -38.29 -37.14 20.28
C ILE A 98 -39.25 -38.12 19.58
N TYR A 99 -38.99 -38.44 18.31
CA TYR A 99 -39.89 -39.30 17.51
C TYR A 99 -39.66 -40.80 17.72
N SER A 100 -38.52 -41.22 18.27
CA SER A 100 -38.21 -42.64 18.42
C SER A 100 -39.00 -43.30 19.58
N SER A 101 -40.15 -43.87 19.26
CA SER A 101 -41.00 -44.60 20.22
C SER A 101 -40.65 -46.09 20.34
N ASP A 102 -40.11 -46.70 19.28
CA ASP A 102 -39.88 -48.15 19.17
C ASP A 102 -38.40 -48.57 19.42
N ALA A 103 -38.11 -49.87 19.50
CA ALA A 103 -36.76 -50.40 19.77
C ALA A 103 -35.94 -50.72 18.49
N ASN A 104 -36.59 -50.97 17.35
CA ASN A 104 -35.91 -51.41 16.13
C ASN A 104 -35.27 -50.23 15.36
N VAL A 105 -33.96 -50.33 15.11
CA VAL A 105 -33.17 -49.28 14.46
C VAL A 105 -33.48 -49.16 12.96
N THR A 106 -33.77 -50.28 12.30
CA THR A 106 -34.10 -50.31 10.87
C THR A 106 -35.43 -49.61 10.61
N ASP A 107 -36.43 -49.87 11.45
CA ASP A 107 -37.75 -49.25 11.33
C ASP A 107 -37.64 -47.73 11.56
N LYS A 108 -36.84 -47.30 12.55
CA LYS A 108 -36.54 -45.86 12.77
C LYS A 108 -35.85 -45.18 11.58
N TYR A 109 -34.95 -45.88 10.90
CA TYR A 109 -34.31 -45.34 9.70
C TYR A 109 -35.32 -45.18 8.56
N ASN A 110 -36.23 -46.15 8.39
CA ASN A 110 -37.31 -46.05 7.42
C ASN A 110 -38.27 -44.91 7.78
N ASP A 111 -38.60 -44.72 9.07
CA ASP A 111 -39.43 -43.61 9.54
C ASP A 111 -38.80 -42.25 9.20
N LEU A 112 -37.48 -42.11 9.36
CA LEU A 112 -36.74 -40.89 9.00
C LEU A 112 -36.85 -40.55 7.51
N ILE A 113 -36.85 -41.58 6.64
CA ILE A 113 -37.04 -41.42 5.20
C ILE A 113 -38.49 -41.08 4.89
N GLU A 114 -39.44 -41.84 5.44
CA GLU A 114 -40.87 -41.72 5.14
C GLU A 114 -41.42 -40.35 5.56
N HIS A 115 -40.96 -39.83 6.70
CA HIS A 115 -41.35 -38.51 7.20
C HIS A 115 -40.54 -37.36 6.56
N GLY A 116 -39.63 -37.64 5.63
CA GLY A 116 -38.81 -36.62 4.96
C GLY A 116 -37.89 -35.84 5.90
N ILE A 117 -37.57 -36.38 7.09
CA ILE A 117 -36.72 -35.70 8.08
C ILE A 117 -35.29 -35.56 7.51
N LEU A 118 -34.83 -36.57 6.77
CA LEU A 118 -33.54 -36.51 6.09
C LEU A 118 -33.50 -35.43 4.99
N ASP A 119 -34.62 -35.17 4.30
CA ASP A 119 -34.73 -34.15 3.24
C ASP A 119 -34.64 -32.70 3.75
N LEU A 120 -34.87 -32.48 5.06
CA LEU A 120 -34.73 -31.17 5.70
C LEU A 120 -33.26 -30.82 5.95
N ILE A 121 -32.39 -31.82 6.02
CA ILE A 121 -31.02 -31.69 6.51
C ILE A 121 -30.00 -32.01 5.42
N ALA A 122 -30.26 -33.05 4.65
CA ALA A 122 -29.47 -33.40 3.48
C ALA A 122 -29.59 -32.27 2.44
N SER A 123 -28.44 -31.81 1.98
CA SER A 123 -28.34 -30.83 0.91
C SER A 123 -27.16 -31.18 0.02
N ARG A 124 -27.05 -30.52 -1.15
CA ARG A 124 -25.94 -30.72 -2.08
C ARG A 124 -24.57 -30.57 -1.41
N ASP A 125 -24.43 -29.63 -0.47
CA ASP A 125 -23.16 -29.39 0.24
C ASP A 125 -23.04 -30.20 1.55
N MET A 126 -24.08 -30.96 1.91
CA MET A 126 -24.15 -31.73 3.15
C MET A 126 -24.96 -33.03 2.96
N PRO A 127 -24.52 -33.98 2.11
CA PRO A 127 -25.17 -35.29 2.01
C PRO A 127 -25.02 -36.09 3.31
N ILE A 128 -25.97 -36.98 3.58
CA ILE A 128 -25.84 -37.99 4.62
C ILE A 128 -25.04 -39.13 4.01
N ALA A 129 -23.86 -39.40 4.56
CA ALA A 129 -22.92 -40.36 4.01
C ALA A 129 -23.20 -41.79 4.50
N ALA A 130 -23.57 -41.94 5.78
CA ALA A 130 -23.78 -43.25 6.38
C ALA A 130 -24.74 -43.24 7.57
N PHE A 131 -25.36 -44.41 7.79
CA PHE A 131 -26.11 -44.74 8.98
C PHE A 131 -25.63 -46.10 9.51
N MET A 132 -25.22 -46.15 10.78
CA MET A 132 -24.68 -47.35 11.44
C MET A 132 -25.50 -47.67 12.68
N ASP A 133 -25.91 -48.92 12.87
CA ASP A 133 -26.54 -49.33 14.13
C ASP A 133 -25.52 -49.52 15.27
N ASN A 134 -26.02 -49.75 16.48
CA ASN A 134 -25.19 -50.02 17.66
C ASN A 134 -24.43 -51.35 17.65
N ARG A 135 -24.68 -52.23 16.67
CA ARG A 135 -23.94 -53.47 16.44
C ARG A 135 -22.86 -53.31 15.37
N GLY A 136 -22.77 -52.13 14.76
CA GLY A 136 -21.83 -51.84 13.68
C GLY A 136 -22.33 -52.27 12.29
N ASN A 137 -23.60 -52.67 12.15
CA ASN A 137 -24.19 -52.98 10.87
C ASN A 137 -24.44 -51.67 10.09
N LYS A 138 -24.11 -51.72 8.80
CA LYS A 138 -24.30 -50.63 7.85
C LYS A 138 -25.74 -50.68 7.35
N LEU A 139 -26.55 -49.66 7.66
CA LEU A 139 -27.97 -49.64 7.29
C LEU A 139 -28.25 -48.84 6.01
N THR A 140 -27.38 -47.91 5.63
CA THR A 140 -27.44 -47.25 4.33
C THR A 140 -26.08 -46.79 3.83
N ALA A 141 -25.98 -46.68 2.51
CA ALA A 141 -24.97 -45.88 1.84
C ALA A 141 -25.68 -44.70 1.17
N VAL A 142 -25.41 -43.50 1.68
CA VAL A 142 -25.60 -42.24 0.96
C VAL A 142 -27.05 -41.80 0.68
N TYR A 143 -27.54 -40.84 1.48
CA TYR A 143 -28.79 -40.12 1.18
C TYR A 143 -28.48 -38.68 0.77
N SER A 144 -28.89 -38.32 -0.45
CA SER A 144 -28.88 -36.96 -0.97
C SER A 144 -30.24 -36.66 -1.59
N LYS A 145 -30.82 -35.52 -1.24
CA LYS A 145 -32.16 -35.10 -1.66
C LYS A 145 -32.30 -35.18 -3.19
N LYS A 146 -33.36 -35.83 -3.66
CA LYS A 146 -33.71 -35.88 -5.09
C LYS A 146 -34.21 -34.50 -5.52
N SER A 147 -33.63 -33.90 -6.55
CA SER A 147 -34.18 -32.67 -7.14
C SER A 147 -35.58 -32.94 -7.67
N ALA A 148 -36.51 -31.99 -7.55
CA ALA A 148 -37.88 -32.12 -8.10
C ALA A 148 -37.90 -32.31 -9.64
N TYR A 149 -36.75 -32.10 -10.30
CA TYR A 149 -36.58 -32.19 -11.75
C TYR A 149 -35.63 -33.32 -12.19
N GLU A 150 -35.03 -34.10 -11.28
CA GLU A 150 -34.06 -35.16 -11.65
C GLU A 150 -34.49 -36.54 -11.15
N SER A 151 -34.32 -37.56 -12.00
CA SER A 151 -34.79 -38.93 -11.76
C SER A 151 -33.91 -39.73 -10.79
N GLU A 152 -32.73 -39.23 -10.39
CA GLU A 152 -31.78 -39.91 -9.50
C GLU A 152 -31.31 -39.00 -8.34
N PRO A 153 -31.00 -39.56 -7.15
CA PRO A 153 -30.40 -38.81 -6.04
C PRO A 153 -29.05 -38.23 -6.48
N TYR A 154 -28.70 -37.02 -6.04
CA TYR A 154 -27.39 -36.46 -6.38
C TYR A 154 -26.29 -37.46 -5.94
N PRO A 155 -25.41 -37.92 -6.85
CA PRO A 155 -24.24 -38.66 -6.41
C PRO A 155 -23.49 -37.78 -5.41
N LEU A 156 -23.11 -38.37 -4.26
CA LEU A 156 -22.33 -37.76 -3.17
C LEU A 156 -21.37 -36.70 -3.69
N ILE A 157 -20.71 -37.10 -4.77
CA ILE A 157 -19.86 -36.36 -5.64
C ILE A 157 -19.84 -37.17 -6.95
N SER A 158 -20.31 -36.63 -8.07
CA SER A 158 -20.15 -37.34 -9.36
C SER A 158 -18.65 -37.59 -9.60
N GLY A 159 -18.25 -38.87 -9.67
CA GLY A 159 -16.87 -39.27 -9.94
C GLY A 159 -15.82 -39.04 -8.84
N ALA A 160 -16.20 -38.80 -7.57
CA ALA A 160 -15.24 -39.06 -6.48
C ALA A 160 -15.06 -40.57 -6.28
N ASP A 161 -13.87 -40.96 -5.83
CA ASP A 161 -13.61 -42.31 -5.35
C ASP A 161 -14.33 -42.52 -4.01
N THR A 162 -15.62 -42.83 -4.06
CA THR A 162 -16.46 -43.10 -2.88
C THR A 162 -15.93 -44.30 -2.10
N ALA A 163 -15.23 -45.23 -2.75
CA ALA A 163 -14.56 -46.36 -2.09
C ALA A 163 -13.38 -45.87 -1.22
N ALA A 164 -12.66 -44.83 -1.64
CA ALA A 164 -11.61 -44.22 -0.82
C ALA A 164 -12.15 -43.53 0.45
N LEU A 165 -13.39 -43.06 0.44
CA LEU A 165 -14.02 -42.40 1.59
C LEU A 165 -14.70 -43.36 2.56
N GLU A 166 -15.07 -44.55 2.11
CA GLU A 166 -15.82 -45.52 2.90
C GLU A 166 -15.16 -45.83 4.26
N PRO A 167 -13.84 -46.13 4.34
CA PRO A 167 -13.18 -46.45 5.61
C PRO A 167 -13.25 -45.28 6.60
N VAL A 168 -13.13 -44.05 6.08
CA VAL A 168 -13.11 -42.81 6.89
C VAL A 168 -14.51 -42.49 7.41
N ILE A 169 -15.54 -42.66 6.59
CA ILE A 169 -16.94 -42.48 6.97
C ILE A 169 -17.31 -43.44 8.11
N TRP A 170 -16.99 -44.73 7.97
CA TRP A 170 -17.30 -45.71 9.03
C TRP A 170 -16.43 -45.53 10.28
N ALA A 171 -15.20 -45.04 10.15
CA ALA A 171 -14.39 -44.66 11.31
C ALA A 171 -15.04 -43.50 12.09
N ALA A 172 -15.57 -42.50 11.40
CA ALA A 172 -16.29 -41.38 12.02
C ALA A 172 -17.55 -41.87 12.77
N ALA A 173 -18.33 -42.77 12.16
CA ALA A 173 -19.50 -43.39 12.80
C ALA A 173 -19.13 -44.12 14.09
N ARG A 174 -18.08 -44.95 14.06
CA ARG A 174 -17.59 -45.69 15.23
C ARG A 174 -17.07 -44.77 16.32
N GLU A 175 -16.34 -43.72 15.97
CA GLU A 175 -15.82 -42.79 16.97
C GLU A 175 -16.94 -42.03 17.66
N ALA A 176 -17.98 -41.59 16.93
CA ALA A 176 -19.18 -40.99 17.53
C ALA A 176 -19.88 -41.94 18.51
N MET A 177 -20.07 -43.21 18.13
CA MET A 177 -20.66 -44.23 19.01
C MET A 177 -19.82 -44.48 20.26
N LYS A 178 -18.50 -44.57 20.10
CA LYS A 178 -17.55 -44.81 21.19
C LYS A 178 -17.49 -43.65 22.17
N THR A 179 -17.49 -42.41 21.69
CA THR A 179 -17.52 -41.21 22.54
C THR A 179 -18.92 -40.90 23.06
N ASN A 180 -19.93 -41.63 22.58
CA ASN A 180 -21.34 -41.41 22.88
C ASN A 180 -21.75 -39.96 22.64
N GLY A 181 -21.27 -39.36 21.54
CA GLY A 181 -21.40 -37.92 21.31
C GLY A 181 -21.14 -37.50 19.88
N PHE A 182 -20.89 -36.20 19.71
CA PHE A 182 -20.56 -35.61 18.43
C PHE A 182 -19.09 -35.87 18.07
N TYR A 183 -18.83 -36.18 16.82
CA TYR A 183 -17.50 -36.34 16.26
C TYR A 183 -17.33 -35.45 15.03
N SER A 184 -16.20 -34.76 14.95
CA SER A 184 -15.81 -33.92 13.83
C SER A 184 -14.43 -34.32 13.35
N SER A 185 -14.30 -34.67 12.06
CA SER A 185 -13.02 -35.09 11.51
C SER A 185 -12.10 -33.90 11.20
N LYS A 186 -10.83 -34.19 10.90
CA LYS A 186 -9.99 -33.27 10.11
C LYS A 186 -10.61 -33.05 8.71
N VAL A 187 -10.16 -32.01 8.02
CA VAL A 187 -10.55 -31.78 6.62
C VAL A 187 -9.76 -32.74 5.73
N PHE A 188 -10.45 -33.40 4.80
CA PHE A 188 -9.85 -34.25 3.78
C PHE A 188 -9.98 -33.58 2.42
N LEU A 189 -8.95 -33.68 1.59
CA LEU A 189 -9.00 -33.26 0.20
C LEU A 189 -9.32 -34.47 -0.66
N VAL A 190 -10.45 -34.41 -1.36
CA VAL A 190 -10.93 -35.51 -2.20
C VAL A 190 -10.89 -35.07 -3.66
N PRO A 191 -10.28 -35.86 -4.55
CA PRO A 191 -10.38 -35.60 -5.97
C PRO A 191 -11.82 -35.85 -6.43
N ILE A 192 -12.44 -34.84 -7.03
CA ILE A 192 -13.77 -34.92 -7.57
C ILE A 192 -13.74 -34.61 -9.06
N ASN A 193 -14.50 -35.36 -9.84
CA ASN A 193 -14.68 -35.08 -11.26
C ASN A 193 -15.78 -34.02 -11.39
N ILE A 194 -15.40 -32.78 -11.68
CA ILE A 194 -16.40 -31.75 -11.99
C ILE A 194 -16.61 -31.81 -13.49
N ALA A 195 -17.83 -32.13 -13.91
CA ALA A 195 -18.24 -31.82 -15.28
C ALA A 195 -18.28 -30.29 -15.38
N THR A 196 -17.32 -29.70 -16.07
CA THR A 196 -17.41 -28.29 -16.45
C THR A 196 -18.56 -28.19 -17.44
N ASP A 197 -19.63 -27.49 -17.07
CA ASP A 197 -20.74 -27.24 -17.98
C ASP A 197 -20.17 -26.69 -19.29
N LEU A 198 -20.48 -27.39 -20.37
CA LEU A 198 -20.18 -26.98 -21.72
C LEU A 198 -20.77 -25.59 -21.90
N ASP A 199 -19.94 -24.62 -22.29
CA ASP A 199 -20.42 -23.36 -22.86
C ASP A 199 -21.57 -23.68 -23.82
N GLU A 200 -22.74 -23.10 -23.56
CA GLU A 200 -23.94 -23.22 -24.39
C GLU A 200 -23.61 -22.76 -25.82
N GLY A 201 -23.12 -23.65 -26.68
CA GLY A 201 -22.87 -23.28 -28.07
C GLY A 201 -21.94 -24.13 -28.92
N THR A 202 -21.18 -25.09 -28.38
CA THR A 202 -20.31 -25.93 -29.24
C THR A 202 -20.48 -27.42 -29.01
N SER A 203 -21.21 -28.03 -29.93
CA SER A 203 -21.25 -29.47 -30.18
C SER A 203 -19.88 -29.94 -30.65
N GLU A 204 -19.22 -30.79 -29.86
CA GLU A 204 -18.69 -32.12 -30.25
C GLU A 204 -17.60 -32.59 -29.26
N ASN A 205 -17.92 -33.67 -28.54
CA ASN A 205 -16.99 -34.71 -28.05
C ASN A 205 -15.66 -34.30 -27.39
N SER A 206 -15.70 -33.44 -26.38
CA SER A 206 -14.75 -33.56 -25.27
C SER A 206 -15.39 -33.10 -23.96
N THR A 207 -15.94 -34.04 -23.18
CA THR A 207 -16.16 -33.82 -21.75
C THR A 207 -14.78 -33.76 -21.10
N ASN A 208 -14.19 -32.57 -21.04
CA ASN A 208 -12.94 -32.35 -20.35
C ASN A 208 -13.24 -32.45 -18.85
N VAL A 209 -13.10 -33.65 -18.29
CA VAL A 209 -13.35 -33.91 -16.87
C VAL A 209 -12.16 -33.36 -16.08
N GLU A 210 -12.31 -32.19 -15.50
CA GLU A 210 -11.30 -31.63 -14.61
C GLU A 210 -11.40 -32.30 -13.23
N ARG A 211 -10.33 -32.96 -12.81
CA ARG A 211 -10.20 -33.46 -11.43
C ARG A 211 -9.83 -32.31 -10.51
N LYS A 212 -10.82 -31.76 -9.82
CA LYS A 212 -10.61 -30.73 -8.80
C LYS A 212 -10.54 -31.38 -7.42
N GLN A 213 -9.54 -31.00 -6.62
CA GLN A 213 -9.52 -31.40 -5.22
C GLN A 213 -10.48 -30.52 -4.43
N VAL A 214 -11.40 -31.15 -3.69
CA VAL A 214 -12.40 -30.44 -2.89
C VAL A 214 -12.23 -30.79 -1.41
N PRO A 215 -12.16 -29.78 -0.52
CA PRO A 215 -12.11 -30.01 0.90
C PRO A 215 -13.46 -30.46 1.43
N ILE A 216 -13.45 -31.59 2.12
CA ILE A 216 -14.60 -32.15 2.80
C ILE A 216 -14.31 -32.32 4.29
N LYS A 217 -15.34 -32.25 5.11
CA LYS A 217 -15.27 -32.54 6.53
C LYS A 217 -16.39 -33.49 6.91
N LEU A 218 -16.08 -34.52 7.69
CA LEU A 218 -17.07 -35.49 8.16
C LEU A 218 -17.55 -35.07 9.55
N TYR A 219 -18.86 -35.13 9.72
CA TYR A 219 -19.52 -34.91 10.98
C TYR A 219 -20.35 -36.14 11.31
N ALA A 220 -20.23 -36.63 12.53
CA ALA A 220 -20.98 -37.79 12.99
C ALA A 220 -21.63 -37.48 14.34
N THR A 221 -22.84 -37.96 14.53
CA THR A 221 -23.56 -37.83 15.79
C THR A 221 -24.28 -39.13 16.11
N VAL A 222 -24.51 -39.37 17.39
CA VAL A 222 -25.25 -40.52 17.89
C VAL A 222 -26.73 -40.20 17.92
N LEU A 223 -27.53 -41.16 17.48
CA LEU A 223 -28.98 -41.15 17.57
C LEU A 223 -29.39 -41.94 18.81
N ARG A 224 -30.25 -41.33 19.63
CA ARG A 224 -30.69 -41.88 20.90
C ARG A 224 -32.15 -42.30 20.87
N SER A 225 -32.48 -43.28 21.70
CA SER A 225 -33.86 -43.64 22.00
C SER A 225 -33.97 -43.95 23.48
N LYS A 226 -34.85 -43.22 24.18
CA LYS A 226 -34.98 -43.29 25.64
C LYS A 226 -33.62 -43.11 26.36
N GLY A 227 -32.78 -42.21 25.85
CA GLY A 227 -31.44 -41.92 26.37
C GLY A 227 -30.32 -42.87 25.89
N GLU A 228 -30.66 -44.05 25.39
CA GLU A 228 -29.67 -45.05 24.97
C GLU A 228 -29.20 -44.84 23.52
N PRO A 229 -27.90 -44.99 23.24
CA PRO A 229 -27.35 -44.89 21.88
C PRO A 229 -27.78 -46.09 21.04
N VAL A 230 -28.56 -45.85 19.99
CA VAL A 230 -29.11 -46.92 19.13
C VAL A 230 -28.47 -46.95 17.75
N ALA A 231 -27.97 -45.81 17.27
CA ALA A 231 -27.32 -45.69 15.97
C ALA A 231 -26.40 -44.47 15.94
N SER A 232 -25.61 -44.35 14.87
CA SER A 232 -24.90 -43.13 14.51
C SER A 232 -25.19 -42.76 13.07
N ILE A 233 -25.28 -41.45 12.82
CA ILE A 233 -25.42 -40.89 11.49
C ILE A 233 -24.18 -40.06 11.15
N VAL A 234 -23.70 -40.20 9.92
CA VAL A 234 -22.56 -39.45 9.40
C VAL A 234 -23.02 -38.60 8.24
N SER A 235 -22.67 -37.32 8.27
CA SER A 235 -22.81 -36.41 7.14
C SER A 235 -21.44 -35.94 6.65
N LEU A 236 -21.34 -35.79 5.34
CA LEU A 236 -20.18 -35.22 4.68
C LEU A 236 -20.52 -33.77 4.33
N ALA A 237 -19.73 -32.81 4.82
CA ALA A 237 -19.84 -31.42 4.45
C ALA A 237 -18.81 -31.05 3.40
N ILE A 238 -19.29 -30.56 2.26
CA ILE A 238 -18.46 -30.02 1.18
C ILE A 238 -18.21 -28.54 1.49
N LEU A 239 -16.94 -28.14 1.57
CA LEU A 239 -16.56 -26.81 2.02
C LEU A 239 -16.45 -25.77 0.88
N THR A 240 -17.16 -25.97 -0.23
CA THR A 240 -17.19 -25.07 -1.42
C THR A 240 -17.61 -23.65 -1.06
N LYS A 241 -18.51 -23.48 -0.09
CA LYS A 241 -18.94 -22.16 0.40
C LYS A 241 -17.81 -21.35 1.04
N ILE A 242 -16.77 -22.01 1.57
CA ILE A 242 -15.58 -21.33 2.09
C ILE A 242 -14.83 -20.65 0.94
N GLN A 243 -14.71 -21.30 -0.23
CA GLN A 243 -14.05 -20.69 -1.39
C GLN A 243 -14.76 -19.42 -1.82
N LYS A 244 -16.10 -19.47 -1.94
CA LYS A 244 -16.89 -18.28 -2.27
C LYS A 244 -16.73 -17.16 -1.24
N ALA A 245 -16.79 -17.49 0.06
CA ALA A 245 -16.58 -16.51 1.13
C ALA A 245 -15.18 -15.88 1.05
N LEU A 246 -14.14 -16.67 0.79
CA LEU A 246 -12.78 -16.17 0.62
C LEU A 246 -12.64 -15.21 -0.56
N VAL A 247 -13.30 -15.49 -1.69
CA VAL A 247 -13.34 -14.58 -2.85
C VAL A 247 -14.02 -13.26 -2.49
N ASP A 248 -15.14 -13.29 -1.77
CA ASP A 248 -15.89 -12.08 -1.39
C ASP A 248 -15.06 -11.13 -0.49
N TYR A 249 -14.27 -11.67 0.43
CA TYR A 249 -13.35 -10.92 1.28
C TYR A 249 -11.98 -10.65 0.62
N GLY A 250 -11.58 -11.45 -0.37
CA GLY A 250 -10.25 -11.48 -0.98
C GLY A 250 -9.99 -10.42 -2.05
N ARG A 251 -10.88 -9.42 -2.19
CA ARG A 251 -10.75 -8.37 -3.21
C ARG A 251 -9.49 -7.52 -3.07
N GLU A 252 -9.11 -7.23 -1.82
CA GLU A 252 -7.95 -6.37 -1.50
C GLU A 252 -6.76 -7.15 -0.97
N PHE A 253 -7.01 -8.31 -0.35
CA PHE A 253 -6.03 -9.13 0.33
C PHE A 253 -6.00 -10.52 -0.28
N ILE A 254 -4.82 -11.12 -0.37
CA ILE A 254 -4.71 -12.55 -0.65
C ILE A 254 -5.17 -13.30 0.60
N LEU A 255 -6.16 -14.17 0.45
CA LEU A 255 -6.70 -14.98 1.53
C LEU A 255 -6.59 -16.48 1.19
N PHE A 256 -6.18 -17.26 2.18
CA PHE A 256 -6.20 -18.72 2.09
C PHE A 256 -6.36 -19.34 3.47
N VAL A 257 -6.76 -20.61 3.51
CA VAL A 257 -7.03 -21.35 4.75
C VAL A 257 -6.17 -22.61 4.77
N THR A 258 -5.55 -22.87 5.92
CA THR A 258 -4.82 -24.12 6.17
C THR A 258 -5.45 -24.90 7.31
N ASP A 259 -5.11 -26.18 7.39
CA ASP A 259 -5.31 -26.99 8.60
C ASP A 259 -4.24 -26.70 9.66
N SER A 260 -4.31 -27.40 10.80
CA SER A 260 -3.34 -27.34 11.90
C SER A 260 -1.95 -27.84 11.52
N ASP A 261 -1.84 -28.64 10.46
CA ASP A 261 -0.58 -29.20 9.99
C ASP A 261 0.13 -28.27 9.00
N GLY A 262 -0.54 -27.23 8.52
CA GLY A 262 -0.01 -26.24 7.58
C GLY A 262 -0.33 -26.55 6.11
N ARG A 263 -1.23 -27.51 5.85
CA ARG A 263 -1.63 -27.87 4.49
C ARG A 263 -2.68 -26.91 3.97
N LEU A 264 -2.52 -26.48 2.71
CA LEU A 264 -3.48 -25.62 2.04
C LEU A 264 -4.80 -26.36 1.79
N LEU A 265 -5.92 -25.77 2.23
CA LEU A 265 -7.26 -26.31 2.01
C LEU A 265 -8.03 -25.54 0.94
N VAL A 266 -8.04 -24.21 1.03
CA VAL A 266 -8.78 -23.32 0.12
C VAL A 266 -8.02 -22.01 -0.01
N GLN A 267 -8.04 -21.42 -1.20
CA GLN A 267 -7.54 -20.07 -1.47
C GLN A 267 -8.56 -19.24 -2.24
N ALA A 268 -8.49 -17.92 -2.12
CA ALA A 268 -9.33 -16.98 -2.87
C ALA A 268 -8.90 -16.86 -4.34
N ASP A 269 -7.61 -17.01 -4.62
CA ASP A 269 -7.00 -16.92 -5.96
C ASP A 269 -6.26 -18.21 -6.24
N ASP A 270 -6.76 -18.99 -7.22
CA ASP A 270 -6.32 -20.37 -7.48
C ASP A 270 -4.89 -20.47 -8.04
N ASN A 271 -4.21 -19.34 -8.31
CA ASN A 271 -2.89 -19.30 -8.93
C ASN A 271 -1.72 -19.09 -7.96
N ILE A 272 -1.97 -18.97 -6.65
CA ILE A 272 -0.93 -18.56 -5.69
C ILE A 272 -0.12 -19.76 -5.21
N PHE A 273 -0.82 -20.78 -4.74
CA PHE A 273 -0.21 -22.03 -4.26
C PHE A 273 -0.84 -23.21 -5.01
N PRO A 274 -0.07 -24.23 -5.38
CA PRO A 274 -0.61 -25.50 -5.83
C PRO A 274 -1.65 -26.08 -4.85
N PRO A 275 -2.74 -26.70 -5.34
CA PRO A 275 -3.70 -27.38 -4.49
C PRO A 275 -3.03 -28.46 -3.63
N ASN A 276 -3.43 -28.59 -2.35
CA ASN A 276 -2.87 -29.55 -1.40
C ASN A 276 -1.37 -29.37 -1.10
N GLU A 277 -0.82 -28.18 -1.31
CA GLU A 277 0.56 -27.90 -0.94
C GLU A 277 0.73 -27.88 0.59
N ASP A 278 1.82 -28.48 1.06
CA ASP A 278 2.27 -28.37 2.45
C ASP A 278 3.04 -27.06 2.64
N LEU A 279 2.37 -26.08 3.25
CA LEU A 279 2.93 -24.76 3.52
C LEU A 279 3.58 -24.68 4.91
N SER A 280 3.73 -25.78 5.65
CA SER A 280 4.33 -25.76 7.00
C SER A 280 5.77 -25.24 7.02
N SER A 281 6.50 -25.37 5.91
CA SER A 281 7.84 -24.81 5.71
C SER A 281 7.83 -23.38 5.16
N ASN A 282 6.69 -22.92 4.63
CA ASN A 282 6.54 -21.59 4.06
C ASN A 282 6.62 -20.54 5.17
N PRO A 283 7.48 -19.49 5.03
CA PRO A 283 7.61 -18.44 6.03
C PRO A 283 6.28 -17.78 6.41
N ILE A 284 5.29 -17.73 5.51
CA ILE A 284 3.96 -17.14 5.72
C ILE A 284 3.13 -17.93 6.73
N VAL A 285 3.29 -19.26 6.77
CA VAL A 285 2.48 -20.16 7.59
C VAL A 285 3.25 -20.65 8.81
N ASN A 286 4.53 -20.99 8.65
CA ASN A 286 5.39 -21.57 9.68
C ASN A 286 5.36 -20.78 11.00
N TRP A 287 5.39 -19.45 10.92
CA TRP A 287 5.41 -18.60 12.12
C TRP A 287 4.16 -18.71 12.98
N ALA A 288 3.03 -19.16 12.42
CA ALA A 288 1.78 -19.31 13.14
C ALA A 288 1.55 -20.76 13.62
N LEU A 289 2.49 -21.67 13.33
CA LEU A 289 2.46 -23.07 13.75
C LEU A 289 3.44 -23.30 14.90
N ARG A 290 3.07 -24.20 15.81
CA ARG A 290 3.90 -24.71 16.91
C ARG A 290 3.97 -26.23 16.82
N LYS A 291 5.17 -26.79 16.92
CA LYS A 291 5.33 -28.25 17.09
C LYS A 291 4.88 -28.68 18.48
N THR A 292 4.11 -29.76 18.56
CA THR A 292 3.64 -30.42 19.78
C THR A 292 3.89 -31.92 19.70
N GLU A 293 3.76 -32.63 20.83
CA GLU A 293 3.95 -34.09 20.88
C GLU A 293 2.95 -34.85 19.99
N SER A 294 1.77 -34.28 19.74
CA SER A 294 0.71 -34.86 18.91
C SER A 294 0.70 -34.37 17.45
N GLY A 295 1.71 -33.60 17.02
CA GLY A 295 1.78 -32.97 15.69
C GLY A 295 1.92 -31.45 15.75
N ASN A 296 1.47 -30.73 14.72
CA ASN A 296 1.47 -29.26 14.74
C ASN A 296 0.18 -28.73 15.39
N ALA A 297 0.28 -27.61 16.11
CA ALA A 297 -0.83 -26.87 16.68
C ALA A 297 -0.68 -25.37 16.37
N PHE A 298 -1.77 -24.62 16.44
CA PHE A 298 -1.71 -23.17 16.24
C PHE A 298 -0.96 -22.49 17.39
N GLN A 299 -0.01 -21.63 17.04
CA GLN A 299 0.72 -20.82 18.01
C GLN A 299 -0.15 -19.66 18.54
N THR A 300 -1.15 -19.24 17.76
CA THR A 300 -2.00 -18.08 18.07
C THR A 300 -3.45 -18.50 18.33
N SER A 301 -3.98 -18.12 19.50
CA SER A 301 -5.41 -18.28 19.84
C SER A 301 -6.26 -17.06 19.46
N SER A 302 -5.62 -15.99 18.99
CA SER A 302 -6.25 -14.75 18.53
C SER A 302 -5.75 -14.37 17.14
N THR A 303 -6.45 -13.46 16.46
CA THR A 303 -5.94 -12.85 15.24
C THR A 303 -4.65 -12.07 15.54
N SER A 304 -3.57 -12.37 14.82
CA SER A 304 -2.26 -11.74 15.01
C SER A 304 -1.58 -11.50 13.67
N ASN A 305 -0.64 -10.55 13.65
CA ASN A 305 0.16 -10.25 12.47
C ASN A 305 1.65 -10.43 12.76
N LYS A 306 2.42 -10.66 11.69
CA LYS A 306 3.88 -10.74 11.74
C LYS A 306 4.48 -10.31 10.41
N SER A 307 5.57 -9.55 10.47
CA SER A 307 6.40 -9.28 9.30
C SER A 307 7.28 -10.50 9.01
N VAL A 308 7.20 -10.99 7.78
CA VAL A 308 7.85 -12.21 7.30
C VAL A 308 8.62 -11.87 6.03
N LYS A 309 9.84 -12.39 5.90
CA LYS A 309 10.62 -12.27 4.66
C LYS A 309 10.32 -13.45 3.74
N THR A 310 9.85 -13.17 2.54
CA THR A 310 9.66 -14.15 1.47
C THR A 310 10.65 -13.89 0.33
N LYS A 311 10.99 -14.94 -0.42
CA LYS A 311 11.91 -14.83 -1.55
C LYS A 311 11.34 -14.00 -2.70
N GLU A 312 10.02 -14.04 -2.89
CA GLU A 312 9.33 -13.44 -4.03
C GLU A 312 8.84 -12.01 -3.79
N ALA A 313 8.40 -11.70 -2.56
CA ALA A 313 7.77 -10.42 -2.25
C ALA A 313 8.57 -9.57 -1.23
N GLY A 314 9.74 -10.07 -0.79
CA GLY A 314 10.54 -9.43 0.24
C GLY A 314 9.85 -9.49 1.60
N GLU A 315 10.05 -8.47 2.42
CA GLU A 315 9.38 -8.37 3.73
C GLU A 315 7.90 -8.01 3.57
N ILE A 316 7.00 -8.89 3.99
CA ILE A 316 5.54 -8.71 3.91
C ILE A 316 4.91 -8.86 5.30
N THR A 317 3.81 -8.16 5.55
CA THR A 317 3.02 -8.35 6.78
C THR A 317 1.93 -9.38 6.53
N VAL A 318 2.01 -10.49 7.26
CA VAL A 318 1.07 -11.60 7.21
C VAL A 318 0.19 -11.54 8.44
N THR A 319 -1.11 -11.72 8.27
CA THR A 319 -2.07 -11.87 9.35
C THR A 319 -2.57 -13.31 9.38
N ALA A 320 -2.58 -13.93 10.56
CA ALA A 320 -3.20 -15.22 10.83
C ALA A 320 -4.41 -15.04 11.75
N ALA A 321 -5.54 -15.63 11.38
CA ALA A 321 -6.80 -15.54 12.10
C ALA A 321 -7.37 -16.95 12.34
N PRO A 322 -7.47 -17.43 13.60
CA PRO A 322 -8.06 -18.72 13.90
C PRO A 322 -9.55 -18.74 13.54
N VAL A 323 -9.98 -19.82 12.89
CA VAL A 323 -11.37 -20.02 12.46
C VAL A 323 -12.13 -20.72 13.59
N GLY A 324 -12.50 -19.96 14.61
CA GLY A 324 -13.14 -20.50 15.81
C GLY A 324 -12.30 -21.61 16.47
N ASP A 325 -12.94 -22.71 16.83
CA ASP A 325 -12.37 -23.95 17.39
C ASP A 325 -12.24 -25.07 16.33
N THR A 326 -12.36 -24.73 15.04
CA THR A 326 -12.52 -25.73 13.97
C THR A 326 -11.24 -26.48 13.60
N GLY A 327 -10.10 -26.08 14.16
CA GLY A 327 -8.78 -26.58 13.77
C GLY A 327 -8.27 -25.99 12.44
N LEU A 328 -8.85 -24.87 11.98
CA LEU A 328 -8.46 -24.17 10.75
C LEU A 328 -7.87 -22.78 11.04
N LEU A 329 -6.97 -22.34 10.18
CA LEU A 329 -6.32 -21.02 10.27
C LEU A 329 -6.44 -20.30 8.94
N LEU A 330 -6.99 -19.09 8.98
CA LEU A 330 -7.05 -18.20 7.83
C LEU A 330 -5.82 -17.30 7.81
N PHE A 331 -5.18 -17.22 6.66
CA PHE A 331 -4.07 -16.31 6.41
C PHE A 331 -4.51 -15.20 5.46
N SER A 332 -3.97 -14.02 5.71
CA SER A 332 -4.16 -12.84 4.87
C SER A 332 -2.83 -12.15 4.66
N TYR A 333 -2.49 -11.77 3.43
CA TYR A 333 -1.35 -10.90 3.15
C TYR A 333 -1.55 -10.06 1.88
N ILE A 334 -0.76 -8.99 1.75
CA ILE A 334 -0.67 -8.19 0.53
C ILE A 334 0.80 -8.14 0.08
N PRO A 335 1.10 -8.47 -1.19
CA PRO A 335 2.43 -8.26 -1.75
C PRO A 335 2.75 -6.77 -1.77
N LYS A 336 3.96 -6.38 -1.32
CA LYS A 336 4.37 -4.97 -1.34
C LYS A 336 4.30 -4.36 -2.74
N SER A 337 4.53 -5.16 -3.78
CA SER A 337 4.43 -4.73 -5.18
C SER A 337 3.03 -4.28 -5.60
N LYS A 338 1.94 -4.80 -5.01
CA LYS A 338 0.58 -4.39 -5.37
C LYS A 338 0.17 -3.06 -4.72
N PHE A 339 0.58 -2.80 -3.48
CA PHE A 339 0.10 -1.65 -2.73
C PHE A 339 1.07 -0.45 -2.72
N PHE A 340 2.38 -0.72 -2.64
CA PHE A 340 3.35 0.37 -2.52
C PHE A 340 3.70 1.03 -3.84
N VAL A 341 3.41 0.42 -5.00
CA VAL A 341 3.64 1.07 -6.31
C VAL A 341 2.89 2.40 -6.39
N THR A 342 1.64 2.44 -5.93
CA THR A 342 0.85 3.68 -5.87
C THR A 342 1.47 4.71 -4.93
N ILE A 343 1.97 4.27 -3.77
CA ILE A 343 2.62 5.16 -2.78
C ILE A 343 3.93 5.73 -3.36
N TYR A 344 4.76 4.89 -3.99
CA TYR A 344 6.00 5.33 -4.62
C TYR A 344 5.74 6.28 -5.79
N ALA A 345 4.69 6.05 -6.58
CA ALA A 345 4.30 6.95 -7.66
C ALA A 345 3.89 8.34 -7.12
N LEU A 346 3.08 8.38 -6.06
CA LEU A 346 2.69 9.63 -5.39
C LEU A 346 3.90 10.36 -4.78
N GLN A 347 4.85 9.60 -4.23
CA GLN A 347 6.10 10.15 -3.69
C GLN A 347 6.95 10.80 -4.79
N GLN A 348 7.14 10.13 -5.92
CA GLN A 348 7.91 10.69 -7.04
C GLN A 348 7.25 11.96 -7.59
N GLN A 349 5.93 11.96 -7.76
CA GLN A 349 5.19 13.16 -8.19
C GLN A 349 5.36 14.31 -7.19
N SER A 350 5.25 14.04 -5.88
CA SER A 350 5.40 15.07 -4.85
C SER A 350 6.80 15.68 -4.85
N VAL A 351 7.84 14.85 -4.97
CA VAL A 351 9.23 15.33 -5.07
C VAL A 351 9.43 16.16 -6.34
N LEU A 352 8.85 15.76 -7.47
CA LEU A 352 8.91 16.51 -8.72
C LEU A 352 8.26 17.90 -8.56
N TRP A 353 7.08 17.97 -7.96
CA TRP A 353 6.39 19.25 -7.70
C TRP A 353 7.19 20.14 -6.76
N VAL A 354 7.68 19.62 -5.64
CA VAL A 354 8.50 20.38 -4.69
C VAL A 354 9.78 20.91 -5.35
N SER A 355 10.48 20.04 -6.09
CA SER A 355 11.68 20.45 -6.83
C SER A 355 11.36 21.50 -7.89
N GLY A 356 10.26 21.33 -8.62
CA GLY A 356 9.79 22.30 -9.61
C GLY A 356 9.47 23.66 -8.98
N SER A 357 8.78 23.68 -7.84
CA SER A 357 8.47 24.90 -7.10
C SER A 357 9.73 25.63 -6.63
N ILE A 358 10.75 24.90 -6.17
CA ILE A 358 12.03 25.49 -5.75
C ILE A 358 12.74 26.17 -6.94
N ILE A 359 12.77 25.50 -8.10
CA ILE A 359 13.37 26.07 -9.32
C ILE A 359 12.64 27.34 -9.73
N VAL A 360 11.30 27.31 -9.74
CA VAL A 360 10.48 28.49 -10.08
C VAL A 360 10.73 29.63 -9.10
N ALA A 361 10.77 29.36 -7.79
CA ALA A 361 11.06 30.36 -6.77
C ALA A 361 12.45 31.00 -6.95
N LEU A 362 13.47 30.20 -7.28
CA LEU A 362 14.81 30.69 -7.58
C LEU A 362 14.83 31.58 -8.83
N LEU A 363 14.14 31.17 -9.90
CA LEU A 363 14.03 31.96 -11.14
C LEU A 363 13.36 33.31 -10.88
N ILE A 364 12.28 33.32 -10.10
CA ILE A 364 11.58 34.53 -9.69
C ILE A 364 12.53 35.43 -8.87
N GLY A 365 13.25 34.88 -7.90
CA GLY A 365 14.23 35.63 -7.10
C GLY A 365 15.32 36.28 -7.95
N ILE A 366 15.89 35.54 -8.91
CA ILE A 366 16.90 36.06 -9.85
C ILE A 366 16.30 37.16 -10.74
N PHE A 367 15.06 36.97 -11.21
CA PHE A 367 14.37 37.95 -12.04
C PHE A 367 14.17 39.28 -11.31
N PHE A 368 13.62 39.25 -10.09
CA PHE A 368 13.40 40.45 -9.28
C PHE A 368 14.71 41.16 -8.92
N THR A 369 15.76 40.39 -8.62
CA THR A 369 17.11 40.94 -8.36
C THR A 369 17.60 41.80 -9.53
N LYS A 370 17.55 41.26 -10.74
CA LYS A 370 18.00 41.99 -11.94
C LYS A 370 17.09 43.16 -12.30
N LYS A 371 15.78 43.02 -12.09
CA LYS A 371 14.81 44.03 -12.51
C LYS A 371 14.64 45.20 -11.55
N ILE A 372 14.90 45.02 -10.26
CA ILE A 372 14.66 46.04 -9.23
C ILE A 372 15.96 46.46 -8.54
N THR A 373 16.73 45.49 -8.04
CA THR A 373 17.90 45.78 -7.20
C THR A 373 19.04 46.45 -7.98
N GLU A 374 19.29 46.01 -9.21
CA GLU A 374 20.37 46.56 -10.04
C GLU A 374 20.16 48.05 -10.40
N PRO A 375 18.99 48.49 -10.94
CA PRO A 375 18.74 49.91 -11.17
C PRO A 375 18.78 50.80 -9.92
N LEU A 376 18.28 50.29 -8.77
CA LEU A 376 18.37 51.00 -7.49
C LEU A 376 19.82 51.20 -7.05
N SER A 377 20.69 50.24 -7.31
CA SER A 377 22.11 50.36 -6.99
C SER A 377 22.79 51.45 -7.82
N ILE A 378 22.43 51.57 -9.11
CA ILE A 378 22.91 52.63 -10.01
C ILE A 378 22.46 53.99 -9.49
N LEU A 379 21.18 54.16 -9.14
CA LEU A 379 20.66 55.41 -8.58
C LEU A 379 21.36 55.78 -7.26
N THR A 380 21.64 54.79 -6.42
CA THR A 380 22.35 54.99 -5.15
C THR A 380 23.79 55.43 -5.37
N GLU A 381 24.50 54.81 -6.32
CA GLU A 381 25.87 55.19 -6.66
C GLU A 381 25.92 56.61 -7.24
N GLN A 382 24.99 56.94 -8.14
CA GLN A 382 24.91 58.28 -8.74
C GLN A 382 24.57 59.35 -7.71
N SER A 383 23.66 59.07 -6.77
CA SER A 383 23.37 59.96 -5.64
C SER A 383 24.62 60.25 -4.79
N ARG A 384 25.46 59.24 -4.54
CA ARG A 384 26.72 59.41 -3.81
C ARG A 384 27.72 60.29 -4.57
N LYS A 385 27.79 60.17 -5.89
CA LYS A 385 28.64 61.05 -6.73
C LYS A 385 28.22 62.51 -6.60
N ILE A 386 26.92 62.80 -6.68
CA ILE A 386 26.40 64.17 -6.50
C ILE A 386 26.72 64.72 -5.11
N ALA A 387 26.52 63.92 -4.05
CA ALA A 387 26.86 64.34 -2.70
C ALA A 387 28.35 64.66 -2.55
N SER A 388 29.23 63.85 -3.14
CA SER A 388 30.68 64.10 -3.11
C SER A 388 31.09 65.33 -3.92
N LEU A 389 30.39 65.63 -5.03
CA LEU A 389 30.61 66.84 -5.82
C LEU A 389 30.19 68.09 -5.03
N ALA A 390 29.06 68.03 -4.32
CA ALA A 390 28.58 69.11 -3.47
C ALA A 390 29.54 69.39 -2.30
N GLU A 391 30.14 68.35 -1.70
CA GLU A 391 31.08 68.50 -0.58
C GLU A 391 32.43 69.11 -0.99
N GLN A 392 32.88 68.88 -2.23
CA GLN A 392 34.18 69.37 -2.68
C GLN A 392 34.24 70.87 -3.00
N GLY A 393 33.09 71.57 -3.06
CA GLY A 393 33.00 73.03 -3.18
C GLY A 393 33.78 73.64 -4.36
N LYS A 394 34.14 72.83 -5.36
CA LYS A 394 35.01 73.18 -6.48
C LYS A 394 34.17 73.32 -7.74
N LYS A 395 34.53 74.24 -8.62
CA LYS A 395 33.83 74.48 -9.90
C LYS A 395 33.67 73.14 -10.66
N ILE A 396 32.44 72.66 -10.74
CA ILE A 396 32.11 71.35 -11.33
C ILE A 396 31.98 71.56 -12.84
N ASP A 397 32.76 70.81 -13.62
CA ASP A 397 32.66 70.83 -15.07
C ASP A 397 31.42 70.09 -15.56
N GLU A 398 30.96 70.44 -16.76
CA GLU A 398 29.71 69.92 -17.34
C GLU A 398 29.74 68.39 -17.50
N ALA A 399 30.93 67.82 -17.79
CA ALA A 399 31.15 66.39 -17.87
C ALA A 399 30.90 65.64 -16.54
N SER A 400 31.20 66.27 -15.40
CA SER A 400 30.93 65.67 -14.08
C SER A 400 29.43 65.66 -13.75
N TRP A 401 28.66 66.65 -14.21
CA TRP A 401 27.20 66.67 -14.07
C TRP A 401 26.51 65.63 -14.95
N GLU A 402 26.99 65.42 -16.17
CA GLU A 402 26.47 64.36 -17.05
C GLU A 402 26.78 62.97 -16.49
N GLY A 403 27.98 62.76 -15.96
CA GLY A 403 28.39 61.50 -15.32
C GLY A 403 27.61 61.15 -14.04
N ALA A 404 26.90 62.13 -13.46
CA ALA A 404 26.08 62.00 -12.26
C ALA A 404 24.60 61.68 -12.54
N LYS A 405 24.16 61.74 -13.79
CA LYS A 405 22.81 61.30 -14.18
C LYS A 405 22.74 59.76 -14.19
N ALA A 406 21.60 59.22 -13.77
CA ALA A 406 21.37 57.78 -13.78
C ALA A 406 20.75 57.34 -15.12
N GLU A 407 21.47 56.52 -15.88
CA GLU A 407 20.96 55.95 -17.13
C GLU A 407 20.21 54.63 -16.85
N VAL A 408 18.95 54.75 -16.42
CA VAL A 408 18.08 53.59 -16.17
C VAL A 408 17.03 53.50 -17.28
N LYS A 409 17.09 52.43 -18.09
CA LYS A 409 16.18 52.19 -19.24
C LYS A 409 15.08 51.20 -18.87
N THR A 410 14.32 51.47 -17.82
CA THR A 410 13.17 50.62 -17.43
C THR A 410 11.87 51.40 -17.58
N LYS A 411 10.80 50.74 -18.07
CA LYS A 411 9.46 51.35 -18.25
C LYS A 411 8.53 51.03 -17.09
N ASN A 412 9.05 51.09 -15.86
CA ASN A 412 8.34 50.77 -14.63
C ASN A 412 8.59 51.89 -13.60
N GLU A 413 8.09 51.72 -12.38
CA GLU A 413 8.17 52.71 -11.29
C GLU A 413 9.63 53.10 -10.97
N VAL A 414 10.57 52.18 -11.17
CA VAL A 414 12.01 52.44 -10.97
C VAL A 414 12.58 53.35 -12.08
N GLY A 415 12.03 53.28 -13.29
CA GLY A 415 12.36 54.18 -14.38
C GLY A 415 11.81 55.59 -14.16
N GLU A 416 10.56 55.68 -13.70
CA GLU A 416 9.95 56.96 -13.29
C GLU A 416 10.74 57.63 -12.15
N LEU A 417 11.20 56.83 -11.18
CA LEU A 417 12.10 57.32 -10.13
C LEU A 417 13.43 57.84 -10.70
N ALA A 418 14.00 57.16 -11.70
CA ALA A 418 15.25 57.60 -12.33
C ALA A 418 15.06 58.90 -13.14
N GLU A 419 13.92 59.07 -13.80
CA GLU A 419 13.56 60.32 -14.49
C GLU A 419 13.40 61.47 -13.48
N ALA A 420 12.67 61.24 -12.39
CA ALA A 420 12.52 62.22 -11.31
C ALA A 420 13.87 62.58 -10.66
N PHE A 421 14.74 61.58 -10.45
CA PHE A 421 16.10 61.79 -9.98
C PHE A 421 16.89 62.67 -10.96
N ASN A 422 16.92 62.33 -12.25
CA ASN A 422 17.65 63.11 -13.26
C ASN A 422 17.12 64.54 -13.41
N LEU A 423 15.81 64.75 -13.23
CA LEU A 423 15.21 66.08 -13.17
C LEU A 423 15.75 66.88 -11.98
N MET A 424 15.80 66.27 -10.79
CA MET A 424 16.38 66.87 -9.59
C MET A 424 17.86 67.20 -9.79
N VAL A 425 18.67 66.30 -10.37
CA VAL A 425 20.09 66.57 -10.70
C VAL A 425 20.21 67.81 -11.58
N SER A 426 19.37 67.91 -12.61
CA SER A 426 19.37 69.03 -13.56
C SER A 426 18.98 70.36 -12.89
N GLN A 427 18.03 70.33 -11.96
CA GLN A 427 17.66 71.50 -11.17
C GLN A 427 18.79 71.93 -10.23
N ILE A 428 19.44 70.99 -9.53
CA ILE A 428 20.59 71.28 -8.68
C ILE A 428 21.72 71.91 -9.50
N GLN A 429 22.04 71.34 -10.66
CA GLN A 429 23.05 71.90 -11.58
C GLN A 429 22.72 73.36 -11.94
N LYS A 430 21.46 73.64 -12.31
CA LYS A 430 21.01 74.98 -12.64
C LYS A 430 21.13 75.95 -11.46
N TYR A 431 20.71 75.55 -10.27
CA TYR A 431 20.82 76.37 -9.07
C TYR A 431 22.28 76.68 -8.70
N VAL A 432 23.19 75.71 -8.82
CA VAL A 432 24.61 75.93 -8.57
C VAL A 432 25.19 76.94 -9.58
N GLN A 433 24.85 76.82 -10.87
CA GLN A 433 25.27 77.77 -11.90
C GLN A 433 24.73 79.19 -11.66
N GLU A 434 23.46 79.32 -11.28
CA GLU A 434 22.85 80.60 -10.94
C GLU A 434 23.56 81.25 -9.73
N VAL A 435 23.81 80.48 -8.66
CA VAL A 435 24.54 80.96 -7.49
C VAL A 435 25.97 81.39 -7.83
N GLU A 436 26.69 80.65 -8.66
CA GLU A 436 28.03 81.03 -9.14
C GLU A 436 27.98 82.34 -9.95
N THR A 437 26.98 82.49 -10.82
CA THR A 437 26.81 83.69 -11.65
C THR A 437 26.51 84.91 -10.78
N TYR A 438 25.57 84.80 -9.83
CA TYR A 438 25.27 85.86 -8.89
C TYR A 438 26.45 86.21 -7.96
N ALA A 439 27.24 85.21 -7.56
CA ALA A 439 28.46 85.46 -6.79
C ALA A 439 29.50 86.24 -7.60
N GLU A 440 29.67 85.93 -8.88
CA GLU A 440 30.60 86.65 -9.76
C GLU A 440 30.09 88.05 -10.13
N GLU A 441 28.78 88.22 -10.38
CA GLU A 441 28.15 89.53 -10.59
C GLU A 441 28.28 90.41 -9.34
N ASN A 442 27.98 89.88 -8.14
CA ASN A 442 28.15 90.62 -6.88
C ASN A 442 29.62 91.01 -6.66
N LYS A 443 30.56 90.12 -6.98
CA LYS A 443 31.99 90.41 -6.92
C LYS A 443 32.38 91.51 -7.92
N GLN A 444 31.84 91.51 -9.15
CA GLN A 444 32.08 92.57 -10.13
C GLN A 444 31.49 93.92 -9.70
N LEU A 445 30.27 93.93 -9.14
CA LEU A 445 29.64 95.14 -8.57
C LEU A 445 30.41 95.67 -7.36
N PHE A 446 30.96 94.79 -6.52
CA PHE A 446 31.84 95.17 -5.42
C PHE A 446 33.17 95.75 -5.93
N MET A 447 33.77 95.14 -6.96
CA MET A 447 35.01 95.65 -7.56
C MET A 447 34.81 96.98 -8.29
N SER A 448 33.66 97.22 -8.94
CA SER A 448 33.36 98.49 -9.60
C SER A 448 33.01 99.62 -8.63
N SER A 449 32.47 99.31 -7.44
CA SER A 449 32.17 100.29 -6.38
C SER A 449 33.37 100.67 -5.52
N ILE A 450 34.46 99.90 -5.52
CA ILE A 450 35.74 100.24 -4.86
C ILE A 450 36.69 101.00 -5.79
N GLY A 451 36.52 100.86 -7.12
CA GLY A 451 37.37 101.51 -8.13
C GLY A 451 36.89 102.87 -8.63
N ALA A 452 35.74 103.36 -8.15
CA ALA A 452 35.20 104.71 -8.39
C ALA A 452 35.37 105.55 -7.13
#